data_AF-A0A090Q7H8-F1
#
_entry.id   AF-A0A090Q7H8-F1
#
_cell.length_a   1.000
_cell.length_b   1.000
_cell.length_c   1.000
_cell.angle_alpha   90.00
_cell.angle_beta   90.00
_cell.angle_gamma   90.00
#
_symmetry.space_group_name_H-M   'P 1'
#
loop_
_entity.id
_entity.type
_entity.pdbx_description
1 polymer ?
#
loop_
_entity_poly.entity_id
_entity_poly.type
_entity_poly.pdbx_seq_one_letter_code
_entity_poly.pdbx_strand_id
1 'polypeptide(L)'
;MNKTQLHKIAEDYFDQQGWEAFPFQKKTWDAFLAGKHGLLNAPTGSGKTYALWVAVVLDYIKKHPDYKKKPKKGLKAIWITPLRSLSQEIAQASQRFVDGIDLPFTVGIRSGDTSTKERTAQRKSMPDLLITTPESLHLLLGSKDHAKIFKDCQAIIIDEWHELLGTKRGVQMELGISRLLG
;
A
#
# COMPACT_ATOMS: atom_id res chain seq x y z
N MET A 1 5.44 -4.49 19.88
CA MET A 1 6.72 -3.78 19.71
C MET A 1 6.52 -2.31 20.00
N ASN A 2 7.50 -1.64 20.59
CA ASN A 2 7.44 -0.19 20.81
C ASN A 2 7.86 0.58 19.53
N LYS A 3 7.68 1.91 19.55
CA LYS A 3 7.98 2.80 18.41
C LYS A 3 9.42 2.66 17.91
N THR A 4 10.39 2.71 18.83
CA THR A 4 11.82 2.63 18.51
C THR A 4 12.18 1.31 17.83
N GLN A 5 11.64 0.19 18.33
CA GLN A 5 11.86 -1.13 17.73
C GLN A 5 11.27 -1.24 16.32
N LEU A 6 10.13 -0.59 16.06
CA LEU A 6 9.52 -0.57 14.73
C LEU A 6 10.32 0.29 13.75
N HIS A 7 10.75 1.49 14.18
CA HIS A 7 11.62 2.33 13.36
C HIS A 7 12.93 1.63 13.02
N LYS A 8 13.52 0.92 13.99
CA LYS A 8 14.78 0.20 13.78
C LYS A 8 14.67 -0.85 12.67
N ILE A 9 13.54 -1.53 12.49
CA ILE A 9 13.34 -2.46 11.35
C ILE A 9 13.49 -1.73 10.01
N ALA A 10 12.86 -0.56 9.88
CA ALA A 10 12.94 0.22 8.64
C ALA A 10 14.35 0.80 8.46
N GLU A 11 14.92 1.36 9.51
CA GLU A 11 16.27 1.96 9.49
C GLU A 11 17.33 0.91 9.16
N ASP A 12 17.26 -0.30 9.72
CA ASP A 12 18.19 -1.39 9.39
C ASP A 12 18.15 -1.75 7.90
N TYR A 13 16.95 -1.76 7.29
CA TYR A 13 16.84 -1.95 5.85
C TYR A 13 17.46 -0.79 5.06
N PHE A 14 17.19 0.46 5.46
CA PHE A 14 17.74 1.65 4.80
C PHE A 14 19.27 1.68 4.89
N ASP A 15 19.82 1.39 6.06
CA ASP A 15 21.26 1.30 6.31
C ASP A 15 21.91 0.24 5.40
N GLN A 16 21.28 -0.92 5.22
CA GLN A 16 21.75 -1.96 4.29
C GLN A 16 21.76 -1.51 2.82
N GLN A 17 20.88 -0.57 2.44
CA GLN A 17 20.88 0.03 1.11
C GLN A 17 21.86 1.23 0.99
N GLY A 18 22.53 1.62 2.08
CA GLY A 18 23.33 2.83 2.16
C GLY A 18 22.49 4.11 2.13
N TRP A 19 21.24 4.05 2.61
CA TRP A 19 20.29 5.16 2.65
C TRP A 19 20.03 5.61 4.08
N GLU A 20 19.59 6.85 4.24
CA GLU A 20 19.05 7.35 5.50
C GLU A 20 17.57 7.72 5.31
N ALA A 21 16.73 7.34 6.28
CA ALA A 21 15.32 7.68 6.24
C ALA A 21 15.10 9.18 6.45
N PHE A 22 14.42 9.82 5.51
CA PHE A 22 14.13 11.24 5.56
C PHE A 22 13.20 11.60 6.74
N PRO A 23 13.29 12.82 7.31
CA PRO A 23 12.44 13.24 8.41
C PRO A 23 10.93 13.11 8.11
N PHE A 24 10.50 13.35 6.86
CA PHE A 24 9.09 13.23 6.49
C PHE A 24 8.62 11.76 6.44
N GLN A 25 9.51 10.80 6.12
CA GLN A 25 9.20 9.38 6.15
C GLN A 25 8.93 8.95 7.59
N LYS A 26 9.85 9.28 8.52
CA LYS A 26 9.69 8.99 9.95
C LYS A 26 8.41 9.61 10.53
N LYS A 27 8.10 10.87 10.18
CA LYS A 27 6.84 11.54 10.57
C LYS A 27 5.60 10.84 10.02
N THR A 28 5.66 10.34 8.78
CA THR A 28 4.56 9.59 8.16
C THR A 28 4.33 8.26 8.89
N TRP A 29 5.41 7.53 9.18
CA TRP A 29 5.35 6.28 9.94
C TRP A 29 4.72 6.50 11.31
N ASP A 30 5.15 7.55 12.02
CA ASP A 30 4.62 7.92 13.34
C ASP A 30 3.14 8.25 13.33
N ALA A 31 2.71 9.07 12.36
CA ALA A 31 1.32 9.46 12.23
C ALA A 31 0.43 8.24 11.96
N PHE A 32 0.85 7.36 11.04
CA PHE A 32 0.09 6.16 10.70
C PHE A 32 0.05 5.15 11.86
N LEU A 33 1.17 4.91 12.56
CA LEU A 33 1.24 4.03 13.74
C LEU A 33 0.38 4.53 14.92
N ALA A 34 0.06 5.82 14.94
CA ALA A 34 -0.86 6.45 15.88
C ALA A 34 -2.34 6.40 15.41
N GLY A 35 -2.63 5.74 14.29
CA GLY A 35 -3.98 5.61 13.73
C GLY A 35 -4.50 6.87 13.03
N LYS A 36 -3.61 7.79 12.63
CA LYS A 36 -4.02 9.03 11.96
C LYS A 36 -4.15 8.85 10.45
N HIS A 37 -5.13 9.53 9.87
CA HIS A 37 -5.20 9.80 8.43
C HIS A 37 -4.49 11.12 8.11
N GLY A 38 -3.98 11.27 6.89
CA GLY A 38 -3.30 12.51 6.50
C GLY A 38 -2.90 12.57 5.04
N LEU A 39 -2.40 13.75 4.65
CA LEU A 39 -1.86 14.03 3.33
C LEU A 39 -0.34 14.19 3.44
N LEU A 40 0.39 13.41 2.64
CA LEU A 40 1.83 13.58 2.48
C LEU A 40 2.10 14.42 1.23
N ASN A 41 2.66 15.62 1.42
CA ASN A 41 3.17 16.44 0.33
C ASN A 41 4.70 16.36 0.29
N ALA A 42 5.23 15.69 -0.73
CA ALA A 42 6.66 15.61 -0.99
C ALA A 42 6.92 15.54 -2.50
N PRO A 43 8.04 16.09 -3.01
CA PRO A 43 8.37 16.05 -4.43
C PRO A 43 8.46 14.62 -4.98
N THR A 44 8.28 14.45 -6.30
CA THR A 44 8.54 13.16 -6.96
C THR A 44 10.01 12.77 -6.81
N GLY A 45 10.30 11.46 -6.72
CA GLY A 45 11.66 10.95 -6.50
C GLY A 45 12.19 11.12 -5.07
N SER A 46 11.40 11.68 -4.13
CA SER A 46 11.84 11.90 -2.73
C SER A 46 11.74 10.67 -1.81
N GLY A 47 11.25 9.53 -2.31
CA GLY A 47 11.00 8.34 -1.48
C GLY A 47 9.62 8.28 -0.83
N LYS A 48 8.59 8.90 -1.45
CA LYS A 48 7.17 8.80 -1.05
C LYS A 48 6.69 7.34 -0.88
N THR A 49 7.14 6.44 -1.77
CA THR A 49 6.81 5.01 -1.69
C THR A 49 7.17 4.41 -0.34
N TYR A 50 8.40 4.64 0.13
CA TYR A 50 8.83 4.15 1.44
C TYR A 50 8.19 4.93 2.60
N ALA A 51 7.80 6.20 2.43
CA ALA A 51 7.05 6.89 3.47
C ALA A 51 5.70 6.21 3.77
N LEU A 52 4.99 5.81 2.71
CA LEU A 52 3.62 5.31 2.79
C LEU A 52 3.58 3.79 3.02
N TRP A 53 4.35 3.01 2.25
CA TRP A 53 4.29 1.55 2.35
C TRP A 53 4.93 1.02 3.64
N VAL A 54 6.08 1.57 4.05
CA VAL A 54 6.74 1.16 5.31
C VAL A 54 5.83 1.43 6.50
N ALA A 55 5.09 2.54 6.51
CA ALA A 55 4.12 2.83 7.57
C ALA A 55 3.10 1.69 7.76
N VAL A 56 2.53 1.19 6.65
CA VAL A 56 1.57 0.07 6.66
C VAL A 56 2.23 -1.21 7.17
N VAL A 57 3.44 -1.51 6.68
CA VAL A 57 4.17 -2.72 7.08
C VAL A 57 4.53 -2.68 8.57
N LEU A 58 5.00 -1.54 9.09
CA LEU A 58 5.32 -1.39 10.51
C LEU A 58 4.06 -1.54 11.39
N ASP A 59 2.92 -1.00 10.97
CA ASP A 59 1.66 -1.18 11.70
C ASP A 59 1.20 -2.65 11.68
N TYR A 60 1.37 -3.34 10.56
CA TYR A 60 1.11 -4.77 10.46
C TYR A 60 2.01 -5.56 11.43
N ILE A 61 3.32 -5.30 11.45
CA ILE A 61 4.30 -5.95 12.34
C ILE A 61 3.99 -5.66 13.80
N LYS A 62 3.59 -4.43 14.14
CA LYS A 62 3.17 -4.05 15.50
C LYS A 62 2.04 -4.95 16.00
N LYS A 63 1.09 -5.29 15.12
CA LYS A 63 -0.06 -6.16 15.41
C LYS A 63 0.25 -7.66 15.31
N HIS A 64 1.35 -8.04 14.64
CA HIS A 64 1.76 -9.43 14.39
C HIS A 64 3.27 -9.62 14.65
N PRO A 65 3.70 -9.73 15.91
CA PRO A 65 5.12 -9.85 16.25
C PRO A 65 5.83 -11.07 15.65
N ASP A 66 5.09 -12.11 15.27
CA ASP A 66 5.56 -13.34 14.63
C ASP A 66 5.48 -13.29 13.08
N TYR A 67 5.44 -12.09 12.49
CA TYR A 67 5.24 -11.84 11.06
C TYR A 67 6.11 -12.68 10.12
N LYS A 68 7.35 -13.01 10.52
CA LYS A 68 8.28 -13.85 9.72
C LYS A 68 7.84 -15.32 9.64
N LYS A 69 7.16 -15.84 10.67
CA LYS A 69 6.79 -17.26 10.79
C LYS A 69 5.35 -17.53 10.37
N LYS A 70 4.44 -16.62 10.65
CA LYS A 70 2.99 -16.80 10.42
C LYS A 70 2.36 -15.54 9.81
N PRO A 71 2.72 -15.18 8.56
CA PRO A 71 2.08 -14.07 7.87
C PRO A 71 0.59 -14.35 7.67
N LYS A 72 -0.27 -13.40 8.05
CA LYS A 72 -1.69 -13.46 7.71
C LYS A 72 -1.87 -13.03 6.27
N LYS A 73 -2.32 -13.97 5.42
CA LYS A 73 -2.68 -13.71 4.02
C LYS A 73 -3.79 -12.67 3.90
N GLY A 74 -3.93 -12.11 2.71
CA GLY A 74 -5.01 -11.19 2.33
C GLY A 74 -4.55 -9.74 2.29
N LEU A 75 -5.28 -8.91 1.55
CA LEU A 75 -4.95 -7.52 1.26
C LEU A 75 -4.72 -6.71 2.56
N LYS A 76 -3.58 -6.03 2.67
CA LYS A 76 -3.25 -5.12 3.78
C LYS A 76 -3.37 -3.66 3.38
N ALA A 77 -3.01 -3.34 2.13
CA ALA A 77 -3.24 -2.02 1.58
C ALA A 77 -3.61 -2.07 0.11
N ILE A 78 -4.37 -1.08 -0.30
CA ILE A 78 -4.61 -0.75 -1.69
C ILE A 78 -3.95 0.58 -2.02
N TRP A 79 -3.14 0.59 -3.07
CA TRP A 79 -2.48 1.78 -3.58
C TRP A 79 -3.11 2.17 -4.90
N ILE A 80 -3.81 3.30 -4.93
CA ILE A 80 -4.47 3.80 -6.12
C ILE A 80 -3.60 4.87 -6.75
N THR A 81 -3.17 4.65 -7.99
CA THR A 81 -2.47 5.67 -8.78
C THR A 81 -3.25 5.99 -10.07
N PRO A 82 -3.46 7.27 -10.40
CA PRO A 82 -4.02 7.66 -11.70
C PRO A 82 -3.01 7.42 -12.84
N LEU A 83 -1.71 7.39 -12.54
CA LEU A 83 -0.62 7.25 -13.51
C LEU A 83 -0.12 5.80 -13.57
N ARG A 84 -0.52 5.08 -14.62
CA ARG A 84 -0.13 3.67 -14.82
C ARG A 84 1.38 3.47 -15.00
N SER A 85 2.08 4.47 -15.54
CA SER A 85 3.52 4.41 -15.79
C SER A 85 4.35 4.17 -14.53
N LEU A 86 3.86 4.61 -13.36
CA LEU A 86 4.57 4.50 -12.08
C LEU A 86 4.27 3.20 -11.34
N SER A 87 3.23 2.45 -11.72
CA SER A 87 2.79 1.25 -10.99
C SER A 87 3.90 0.20 -10.84
N GLN A 88 4.75 0.05 -11.86
CA GLN A 88 5.85 -0.92 -11.82
C GLN A 88 6.94 -0.51 -10.84
N GLU A 89 7.33 0.77 -10.82
CA GLU A 89 8.35 1.28 -9.90
C GLU A 89 7.87 1.21 -8.45
N ILE A 90 6.61 1.57 -8.19
CA ILE A 90 5.98 1.45 -6.88
C ILE A 90 5.96 -0.02 -6.44
N ALA A 91 5.60 -0.94 -7.33
CA ALA A 91 5.57 -2.37 -7.04
C ALA A 91 6.96 -2.91 -6.69
N GLN A 92 7.97 -2.59 -7.50
CA GLN A 92 9.34 -3.04 -7.28
C GLN A 92 9.92 -2.48 -5.97
N ALA A 93 9.75 -1.19 -5.69
CA ALA A 93 10.21 -0.60 -4.43
C ALA A 93 9.50 -1.22 -3.21
N SER A 94 8.19 -1.46 -3.33
CA SER A 94 7.41 -2.08 -2.26
C SER A 94 7.79 -3.54 -2.00
N GLN A 95 8.03 -4.31 -3.06
CA GLN A 95 8.46 -5.70 -2.96
C GLN A 95 9.88 -5.79 -2.38
N ARG A 96 10.82 -4.95 -2.85
CA ARG A 96 12.19 -4.88 -2.30
C ARG A 96 12.22 -4.61 -0.80
N PHE A 97 11.31 -3.77 -0.30
CA PHE A 97 11.23 -3.51 1.14
C PHE A 97 10.83 -4.75 1.93
N VAL A 98 9.74 -5.43 1.53
CA VAL A 98 9.24 -6.59 2.28
C VAL A 98 10.18 -7.78 2.18
N ASP A 99 10.82 -7.98 1.03
CA ASP A 99 11.86 -9.00 0.85
C ASP A 99 13.06 -8.70 1.75
N GLY A 100 13.51 -7.43 1.81
CA GLY A 100 14.66 -7.01 2.61
C GLY A 100 14.48 -7.13 4.12
N ILE A 101 13.25 -7.28 4.62
CA ILE A 101 12.96 -7.50 6.04
C ILE A 101 12.47 -8.93 6.33
N ASP A 102 12.56 -9.84 5.35
CA ASP A 102 12.03 -11.21 5.39
C ASP A 102 10.53 -11.28 5.70
N LEU A 103 9.75 -10.30 5.25
CA LEU A 103 8.29 -10.34 5.34
C LEU A 103 7.77 -10.97 4.04
N PRO A 104 7.13 -12.17 4.09
CA PRO A 104 6.65 -12.88 2.91
C PRO A 104 5.35 -12.27 2.36
N PHE A 105 5.34 -10.96 2.19
CA PHE A 105 4.27 -10.21 1.54
C PHE A 105 4.48 -10.22 0.04
N THR A 106 3.36 -10.19 -0.66
CA THR A 106 3.31 -10.14 -2.12
C THR A 106 2.73 -8.82 -2.58
N VAL A 107 3.35 -8.21 -3.59
CA VAL A 107 2.87 -6.99 -4.24
C VAL A 107 2.36 -7.34 -5.63
N GLY A 108 1.16 -6.85 -5.97
CA GLY A 108 0.55 -7.08 -7.29
C GLY A 108 0.00 -5.81 -7.90
N ILE A 109 -0.08 -5.77 -9.23
CA ILE A 109 -0.67 -4.68 -9.99
C ILE A 109 -1.98 -5.15 -10.62
N ARG A 110 -3.03 -4.33 -10.53
CA ARG A 110 -4.33 -4.57 -11.15
C ARG A 110 -4.79 -3.34 -11.93
N SER A 111 -4.75 -3.43 -13.24
CA SER A 111 -5.17 -2.38 -14.16
C SER A 111 -6.04 -2.95 -15.29
N GLY A 112 -6.42 -2.06 -16.22
CA GLY A 112 -7.03 -2.44 -17.50
C GLY A 112 -6.17 -3.42 -18.31
N ASP A 113 -4.85 -3.37 -18.15
CA ASP A 113 -3.88 -4.15 -18.94
C ASP A 113 -3.55 -5.52 -18.29
N THR A 114 -3.98 -5.75 -17.04
CA THR A 114 -3.80 -7.03 -16.35
C THR A 114 -4.53 -8.16 -17.07
N SER A 115 -3.81 -9.20 -17.46
CA SER A 115 -4.37 -10.36 -18.18
C SER A 115 -5.44 -11.11 -17.39
N THR A 116 -6.42 -11.72 -18.06
CA THR A 116 -7.47 -12.53 -17.38
C THR A 116 -6.89 -13.65 -16.50
N LYS A 117 -5.77 -14.26 -16.92
CA LYS A 117 -5.05 -15.28 -16.14
C LYS A 117 -4.56 -14.72 -14.81
N GLU A 118 -3.86 -13.59 -14.85
CA GLU A 118 -3.36 -12.91 -13.66
C GLU A 118 -4.50 -12.42 -12.78
N ARG A 119 -5.57 -11.87 -13.39
CA ARG A 119 -6.75 -11.44 -12.66
C ARG A 119 -7.40 -12.55 -11.85
N THR A 120 -7.42 -13.76 -12.43
CA THR A 120 -7.94 -14.97 -11.80
C THR A 120 -7.02 -15.47 -10.70
N ALA A 121 -5.70 -15.42 -10.91
CA ALA A 121 -4.70 -15.77 -9.90
C ALA A 121 -4.82 -14.86 -8.67
N GLN A 122 -4.89 -13.54 -8.88
CA GLN A 122 -5.08 -12.55 -7.82
C GLN A 122 -6.39 -12.76 -7.04
N ARG A 123 -7.48 -13.14 -7.71
CA ARG A 123 -8.75 -13.44 -7.01
C ARG A 123 -8.62 -14.67 -6.10
N LYS A 124 -7.86 -15.68 -6.51
CA LYS A 124 -7.60 -16.89 -5.71
C LYS A 124 -6.64 -16.63 -4.55
N SER A 125 -5.59 -15.85 -4.82
CA SER A 125 -4.56 -15.46 -3.87
C SER A 125 -4.28 -13.98 -4.01
N MET A 126 -5.01 -13.17 -3.21
CA MET A 126 -4.89 -11.72 -3.24
C MET A 126 -3.52 -11.30 -2.68
N PRO A 127 -2.81 -10.38 -3.35
CA PRO A 127 -1.57 -9.83 -2.81
C PRO A 127 -1.83 -9.01 -1.54
N ASP A 128 -0.78 -8.84 -0.74
CA ASP A 128 -0.81 -8.05 0.50
C ASP A 128 -0.81 -6.54 0.20
N LEU A 129 -0.17 -6.13 -0.89
CA LEU A 129 -0.31 -4.80 -1.49
C LEU A 129 -0.88 -4.93 -2.91
N LEU A 130 -2.00 -4.29 -3.18
CA LEU A 130 -2.55 -4.18 -4.53
C LEU A 130 -2.41 -2.75 -5.04
N ILE A 131 -1.58 -2.56 -6.07
CA ILE A 131 -1.47 -1.29 -6.81
C ILE A 131 -2.51 -1.31 -7.94
N THR A 132 -3.36 -0.31 -8.02
CA THR A 132 -4.51 -0.30 -8.92
C THR A 132 -4.81 1.10 -9.47
N THR A 133 -5.75 1.18 -10.39
CA THR A 133 -6.32 2.44 -10.88
C THR A 133 -7.71 2.69 -10.27
N PRO A 134 -8.22 3.93 -10.32
CA PRO A 134 -9.60 4.23 -9.91
C PRO A 134 -10.65 3.34 -10.56
N GLU A 135 -10.55 3.10 -11.87
CA GLU A 135 -11.52 2.28 -12.60
C GLU A 135 -11.43 0.80 -12.18
N SER A 136 -10.21 0.31 -11.99
CA SER A 136 -9.98 -1.09 -11.61
C SER A 136 -10.42 -1.36 -10.17
N LEU A 137 -10.31 -0.36 -9.28
CA LEU A 137 -10.90 -0.41 -7.93
C LEU A 137 -12.43 -0.60 -8.01
N HIS A 138 -13.12 0.15 -8.87
CA HIS A 138 -14.58 0.03 -9.02
C HIS A 138 -15.01 -1.35 -9.53
N LEU A 139 -14.23 -1.96 -10.43
CA LEU A 139 -14.47 -3.35 -10.84
C LEU A 139 -14.31 -4.35 -9.69
N LEU A 140 -13.37 -4.12 -8.77
CA LEU A 140 -13.21 -4.95 -7.58
C LEU A 140 -14.38 -4.75 -6.61
N LEU A 141 -14.80 -3.50 -6.38
CA LEU A 141 -15.92 -3.15 -5.51
C LEU A 141 -17.27 -3.71 -6.03
N GLY A 142 -17.47 -3.71 -7.35
CA GLY A 142 -18.64 -4.30 -7.99
C GLY A 142 -18.66 -5.83 -8.02
N SER A 143 -17.58 -6.50 -7.60
CA SER A 143 -17.50 -7.96 -7.60
C SER A 143 -18.27 -8.57 -6.42
N LYS A 144 -18.77 -9.80 -6.61
CA LYS A 144 -19.48 -10.55 -5.56
C LYS A 144 -18.63 -10.80 -4.31
N ASP A 145 -17.31 -10.83 -4.45
CA ASP A 145 -16.38 -11.15 -3.36
C ASP A 145 -15.76 -9.90 -2.70
N HIS A 146 -16.18 -8.68 -3.05
CA HIS A 146 -15.53 -7.46 -2.58
C HIS A 146 -15.37 -7.42 -1.05
N ALA A 147 -16.42 -7.81 -0.29
CA ALA A 147 -16.36 -7.85 1.16
C ALA A 147 -15.24 -8.77 1.68
N LYS A 148 -15.00 -9.91 1.02
CA LYS A 148 -13.91 -10.84 1.35
C LYS A 148 -12.55 -10.26 0.95
N ILE A 149 -12.47 -9.61 -0.20
CA ILE A 149 -11.23 -9.00 -0.71
C ILE A 149 -10.71 -7.94 0.25
N PHE A 150 -11.60 -7.06 0.73
CA PHE A 150 -11.24 -5.89 1.53
C PHE A 150 -11.31 -6.11 3.04
N LYS A 151 -11.73 -7.29 3.52
CA LYS A 151 -11.92 -7.60 4.94
C LYS A 151 -10.72 -7.25 5.82
N ASP A 152 -9.51 -7.54 5.34
CA ASP A 152 -8.26 -7.36 6.10
C ASP A 152 -7.49 -6.09 5.68
N CYS A 153 -8.07 -5.26 4.81
CA CYS A 153 -7.45 -4.04 4.29
C CYS A 153 -7.37 -2.99 5.39
N GLN A 154 -6.17 -2.47 5.66
CA GLN A 154 -5.88 -1.55 6.76
C GLN A 154 -5.56 -0.15 6.26
N ALA A 155 -5.17 -0.01 4.99
CA ALA A 155 -4.78 1.27 4.41
C ALA A 155 -5.29 1.43 2.98
N ILE A 156 -5.74 2.64 2.68
CA ILE A 156 -6.04 3.12 1.32
C ILE A 156 -5.05 4.25 1.05
N ILE A 157 -4.13 4.02 0.12
CA ILE A 157 -3.14 5.01 -0.33
C ILE A 157 -3.61 5.54 -1.67
N ILE A 158 -3.70 6.87 -1.81
CA ILE A 158 -4.10 7.51 -3.06
C ILE A 158 -2.96 8.42 -3.49
N ASP A 159 -2.31 8.02 -4.57
CA ASP A 159 -1.20 8.73 -5.16
C ASP A 159 -1.70 9.80 -6.13
N GLU A 160 -0.93 10.87 -6.25
CA GLU A 160 -1.22 12.02 -7.11
C GLU A 160 -2.68 12.51 -6.99
N TRP A 161 -3.18 12.62 -5.74
CA TRP A 161 -4.55 13.06 -5.44
C TRP A 161 -4.96 14.34 -6.17
N HIS A 162 -4.02 15.26 -6.37
CA HIS A 162 -4.25 16.51 -7.07
C HIS A 162 -4.69 16.33 -8.53
N GLU A 163 -4.28 15.26 -9.21
CA GLU A 163 -4.73 14.95 -10.59
C GLU A 163 -6.20 14.52 -10.64
N LEU A 164 -6.76 14.08 -9.51
CA LEU A 164 -8.14 13.62 -9.43
C LEU A 164 -9.11 14.76 -9.11
N LEU A 165 -8.62 15.85 -8.51
CA LEU A 165 -9.45 16.97 -8.05
C LEU A 165 -10.22 17.61 -9.20
N GLY A 166 -11.54 17.78 -9.01
CA GLY A 166 -12.43 18.38 -10.01
C GLY A 166 -12.70 17.52 -11.24
N THR A 167 -12.27 16.24 -11.24
CA THR A 167 -12.47 15.33 -12.37
C THR A 167 -13.55 14.28 -12.09
N LYS A 168 -14.08 13.65 -13.13
CA LYS A 168 -14.96 12.47 -13.00
C LYS A 168 -14.26 11.30 -12.28
N ARG A 169 -12.94 11.16 -12.44
CA ARG A 169 -12.14 10.17 -11.71
C ARG A 169 -12.05 10.49 -10.22
N GLY A 170 -12.01 11.77 -9.85
CA GLY A 170 -12.11 12.22 -8.45
C GLY A 170 -13.43 11.80 -7.82
N VAL A 171 -14.55 12.10 -8.48
CA VAL A 171 -15.88 11.66 -8.02
C VAL A 171 -15.94 10.14 -7.87
N GLN A 172 -15.40 9.40 -8.85
CA GLN A 172 -15.30 7.94 -8.77
C GLN A 172 -14.50 7.50 -7.54
N MET A 173 -13.37 8.13 -7.25
CA MET A 173 -12.56 7.80 -6.08
C MET A 173 -13.27 8.10 -4.76
N GLU A 174 -13.91 9.25 -4.62
CA GLU A 174 -14.69 9.61 -3.42
C GLU A 174 -15.79 8.58 -3.13
N LEU A 175 -16.55 8.18 -4.15
CA LEU A 175 -17.56 7.12 -4.04
C LEU A 175 -16.95 5.76 -3.67
N GLY A 176 -15.78 5.43 -4.25
CA GLY A 176 -15.06 4.19 -3.95
C GLY A 176 -14.57 4.14 -2.49
N ILE A 177 -14.05 5.24 -1.98
CA ILE A 177 -13.60 5.37 -0.59
C ILE A 177 -14.79 5.28 0.37
N SER A 178 -15.89 6.01 0.09
CA SER A 178 -17.12 5.91 0.88
C SER A 178 -17.60 4.46 0.95
N ARG A 179 -17.60 3.73 -0.17
CA ARG A 179 -17.99 2.31 -0.16
C ARG A 179 -17.07 1.42 0.69
N LEU A 180 -15.78 1.72 0.77
CA LEU A 180 -14.80 0.97 1.57
C LEU A 180 -14.90 1.27 3.06
N LEU A 181 -15.24 2.50 3.44
CA LEU A 181 -15.36 2.94 4.83
C LEU A 181 -16.72 2.59 5.45
N GLY A 182 -17.75 2.39 4.64
CA GLY A 182 -19.13 2.13 5.08
C GLY A 182 -19.96 3.39 5.19
#